data_AF-U7UXH7-F1
#
_entry.id   AF-U7UXH7-F1
#
_cell.length_a   1.000
_cell.length_b   1.000
_cell.length_c   1.000
_cell.angle_alpha   90.00
_cell.angle_beta   90.00
_cell.angle_gamma   90.00
#
_symmetry.space_group_name_H-M   'P 1'
#
loop_
_entity.id
_entity.type
_entity.pdbx_description
1 polymer ?
#
loop_
_entity_poly.entity_id
_entity_poly.type
_entity_poly.pdbx_seq_one_letter_code
_entity_poly.pdbx_strand_id
1 'polypeptide(L)'
;MSIFIDPPLWPAHGIFFSHLISDTSLKELHDFAAAHEISPRAFDADHYDVPQHRYAALVNAGAQEVTGTQLTRILIRSGLRVPLKERPSKIRPRLLRAWEALAPGASAVGADLLERWEQPHRAYHNSVHLSEMLAALTLLYSPQPVPRTVLFAAWFHDAVYEAQPGQDEAASAELVRTNLMPLTRTGVLTAAEVTAAAQLVEFTASHRVPEELAGLTGGVLTRADADFFMDADLAILAAETARYGRYIAGVRTEYSHYGPQAFAQGRSGFLREFLGRDRIFASAAGHSLWDAAARANMAAELESYT
;
A
#
# COMPACT_ATOMS: atom_id res chain seq x y z
N MET A 1 -6.49 -10.36 27.30
CA MET A 1 -7.15 -10.20 25.99
C MET A 1 -7.88 -8.88 26.03
N SER A 2 -7.60 -7.98 25.09
CA SER A 2 -8.05 -6.58 25.11
C SER A 2 -9.05 -6.33 23.96
N ILE A 3 -10.21 -6.98 24.08
CA ILE A 3 -11.29 -6.89 23.10
C ILE A 3 -12.35 -5.92 23.61
N PHE A 4 -12.77 -4.99 22.78
CA PHE A 4 -13.77 -3.98 23.11
C PHE A 4 -14.96 -4.05 22.17
N ILE A 5 -16.15 -3.81 22.71
CA ILE A 5 -17.41 -3.81 21.96
C ILE A 5 -18.28 -2.61 22.36
N ASP A 6 -18.94 -1.96 21.41
CA ASP A 6 -19.92 -0.92 21.71
C ASP A 6 -21.37 -1.47 21.79
N PRO A 7 -22.29 -0.79 22.51
CA PRO A 7 -23.69 -1.16 22.47
C PRO A 7 -24.24 -1.11 21.04
N PRO A 8 -25.19 -2.00 20.68
CA PRO A 8 -25.70 -2.10 19.31
C PRO A 8 -26.59 -0.90 18.97
N LEU A 9 -25.97 0.17 18.46
CA LEU A 9 -26.61 1.44 18.15
C LEU A 9 -26.62 1.76 16.65
N TRP A 10 -25.87 1.02 15.83
CA TRP A 10 -25.75 1.28 14.39
C TRP A 10 -26.83 0.56 13.58
N PRO A 11 -27.77 1.25 12.91
CA PRO A 11 -28.84 0.60 12.16
C PRO A 11 -28.40 0.21 10.74
N ALA A 12 -28.54 -1.07 10.37
CA ALA A 12 -28.36 -1.55 9.00
C ALA A 12 -29.22 -2.81 8.74
N HIS A 13 -29.69 -3.02 7.51
CA HIS A 13 -30.46 -4.22 7.13
C HIS A 13 -31.65 -4.56 8.05
N GLY A 14 -32.27 -3.56 8.68
CA GLY A 14 -33.39 -3.75 9.59
C GLY A 14 -33.03 -4.24 11.00
N ILE A 15 -31.74 -4.31 11.35
CA ILE A 15 -31.26 -4.65 12.70
C ILE A 15 -30.20 -3.64 13.17
N PHE A 16 -29.82 -3.72 14.44
CA PHE A 16 -28.71 -2.94 14.99
C PHE A 16 -27.41 -3.75 15.04
N PHE A 17 -26.30 -3.05 14.91
CA PHE A 17 -24.96 -3.60 14.96
C PHE A 17 -24.12 -2.90 16.03
N SER A 18 -23.25 -3.70 16.63
CA SER A 18 -22.10 -3.29 17.43
C SER A 18 -20.84 -3.39 16.59
N HIS A 19 -19.79 -2.70 16.98
CA HIS A 19 -18.44 -2.81 16.46
C HIS A 19 -17.57 -3.50 17.51
N LEU A 20 -16.75 -4.45 17.07
CA LEU A 20 -15.84 -5.21 17.90
C LEU A 20 -14.40 -4.97 17.45
N ILE A 21 -13.51 -4.56 18.36
CA ILE A 21 -12.12 -4.21 18.07
C ILE A 21 -11.14 -4.89 19.03
N SER A 22 -9.87 -4.93 18.62
CA SER A 22 -8.71 -5.10 19.52
C SER A 22 -7.91 -3.80 19.53
N ASP A 23 -7.23 -3.53 20.63
CA ASP A 23 -6.19 -2.48 20.70
C ASP A 23 -4.76 -3.03 20.58
N THR A 24 -4.63 -4.35 20.46
CA THR A 24 -3.35 -5.06 20.52
C THR A 24 -2.97 -5.63 19.16
N SER A 25 -3.85 -6.40 18.51
CA SER A 25 -3.60 -6.93 17.16
C SER A 25 -4.86 -7.39 16.44
N LEU A 26 -4.84 -7.35 15.10
CA LEU A 26 -5.89 -7.98 14.29
C LEU A 26 -5.96 -9.50 14.50
N LYS A 27 -4.82 -10.15 14.77
CA LYS A 27 -4.79 -11.58 15.06
C LYS A 27 -5.63 -11.93 16.29
N GLU A 28 -5.47 -11.20 17.40
CA GLU A 28 -6.28 -11.39 18.61
C GLU A 28 -7.77 -11.17 18.31
N LEU A 29 -8.10 -10.14 17.53
CA LEU A 29 -9.48 -9.88 17.12
C LEU A 29 -10.06 -11.02 16.26
N HIS A 30 -9.31 -11.54 15.31
CA HIS A 30 -9.72 -12.68 14.48
C HIS A 30 -9.85 -13.97 15.30
N ASP A 31 -8.91 -14.26 16.20
CA ASP A 31 -8.94 -15.43 17.07
C ASP A 31 -10.20 -15.39 17.97
N PHE A 32 -10.50 -14.23 18.58
CA PHE A 32 -11.70 -14.04 19.38
C PHE A 32 -12.97 -14.18 18.56
N ALA A 33 -13.04 -13.54 17.39
CA ALA A 33 -14.18 -13.61 16.49
C ALA A 33 -14.45 -15.06 16.04
N ALA A 34 -13.41 -15.81 15.69
CA ALA A 34 -13.51 -17.22 15.30
C ALA A 34 -13.99 -18.11 16.47
N ALA A 35 -13.48 -17.90 17.68
CA ALA A 35 -13.88 -18.65 18.88
C ALA A 35 -15.37 -18.45 19.24
N HIS A 36 -15.97 -17.35 18.78
CA HIS A 36 -17.37 -17.00 19.00
C HIS A 36 -18.23 -17.06 17.72
N GLU A 37 -17.75 -17.75 16.69
CA GLU A 37 -18.47 -18.02 15.44
C GLU A 37 -18.95 -16.75 14.70
N ILE A 38 -18.22 -15.65 14.84
CA ILE A 38 -18.46 -14.45 14.04
C ILE A 38 -17.91 -14.72 12.63
N SER A 39 -18.74 -14.47 11.61
CA SER A 39 -18.32 -14.67 10.22
C SER A 39 -17.13 -13.79 9.86
N PRO A 40 -16.08 -14.32 9.19
CA PRO A 40 -15.00 -13.50 8.65
C PRO A 40 -15.47 -12.40 7.70
N ARG A 41 -16.65 -12.56 7.08
CA ARG A 41 -17.25 -11.55 6.19
C ARG A 41 -17.74 -10.30 6.92
N ALA A 42 -17.90 -10.37 8.24
CA ALA A 42 -18.26 -9.23 9.07
C ALA A 42 -17.05 -8.37 9.43
N PHE A 43 -15.83 -8.76 9.04
CA PHE A 43 -14.64 -7.95 9.25
C PHE A 43 -14.54 -6.83 8.21
N ASP A 44 -14.45 -5.59 8.68
CA ASP A 44 -14.32 -4.37 7.86
C ASP A 44 -12.98 -3.69 8.13
N ALA A 45 -11.91 -4.36 7.70
CA ALA A 45 -10.49 -3.95 7.73
C ALA A 45 -9.84 -3.77 9.12
N ASP A 46 -10.55 -3.27 10.13
CA ASP A 46 -10.01 -2.99 11.46
C ASP A 46 -10.96 -3.32 12.62
N HIS A 47 -12.17 -3.77 12.32
CA HIS A 47 -13.19 -4.15 13.30
C HIS A 47 -14.15 -5.19 12.70
N TYR A 48 -14.95 -5.83 13.56
CA TYR A 48 -16.08 -6.65 13.14
C TYR A 48 -17.41 -5.94 13.37
N ASP A 49 -18.30 -5.99 12.38
CA ASP A 49 -19.71 -5.63 12.51
C ASP A 49 -20.49 -6.79 13.14
N VAL A 50 -20.90 -6.63 14.39
CA VAL A 50 -21.56 -7.66 15.19
C VAL A 50 -23.07 -7.39 15.26
N PRO A 51 -23.93 -8.30 14.80
CA PRO A 51 -25.38 -8.11 14.90
C PRO A 51 -25.84 -8.13 16.37
N GLN A 52 -26.83 -7.30 16.71
CA GLN A 52 -27.33 -7.10 18.08
C GLN A 52 -27.60 -8.39 18.88
N HIS A 53 -28.09 -9.45 18.24
CA HIS A 53 -28.38 -10.72 18.92
C HIS A 53 -27.13 -11.46 19.43
N ARG A 54 -25.93 -11.11 18.96
CA ARG A 54 -24.64 -11.68 19.42
C ARG A 54 -23.99 -10.87 20.55
N TYR A 55 -24.38 -9.61 20.72
CA TYR A 55 -23.75 -8.66 21.63
C TYR A 55 -23.58 -9.21 23.06
N ALA A 56 -24.67 -9.67 23.68
CA ALA A 56 -24.62 -10.16 25.07
C ALA A 56 -23.71 -11.38 25.24
N ALA A 57 -23.65 -12.27 24.24
CA ALA A 57 -22.77 -13.43 24.27
C ALA A 57 -21.28 -13.03 24.25
N LEU A 58 -20.92 -12.00 23.47
CA LEU A 58 -19.54 -11.52 23.38
C LEU A 58 -19.10 -10.78 24.65
N VAL A 59 -19.99 -9.98 25.24
CA VAL A 59 -19.73 -9.34 26.55
C VAL A 59 -19.51 -10.41 27.63
N ASN A 60 -20.37 -11.44 27.68
CA ASN A 60 -20.21 -12.56 28.61
C ASN A 60 -18.93 -13.38 28.36
N ALA A 61 -18.41 -13.37 27.12
CA ALA A 61 -17.15 -14.01 26.75
C ALA A 61 -15.90 -13.16 27.07
N GLY A 62 -16.09 -11.96 27.63
CA GLY A 62 -14.99 -11.10 28.07
C GLY A 62 -14.69 -9.91 27.16
N ALA A 63 -15.51 -9.63 26.13
CA ALA A 63 -15.43 -8.37 25.41
C ALA A 63 -15.84 -7.22 26.35
N GLN A 64 -14.98 -6.21 26.48
CA GLN A 64 -15.20 -5.06 27.34
C GLN A 64 -16.14 -4.07 26.67
N GLU A 65 -17.29 -3.83 27.29
CA GLU A 65 -18.23 -2.84 26.81
C GLU A 65 -17.67 -1.41 26.97
N VAL A 66 -17.70 -0.64 25.89
CA VAL A 66 -17.29 0.77 25.85
C VAL A 66 -18.25 1.57 24.96
N THR A 67 -18.34 2.88 25.13
CA THR A 67 -19.11 3.71 24.18
C THR A 67 -18.44 3.73 22.81
N GLY A 68 -19.21 3.93 21.73
CA GLY A 68 -18.65 4.04 20.38
C GLY A 68 -17.57 5.13 20.23
N THR A 69 -17.68 6.23 20.99
CA THR A 69 -16.63 7.27 21.05
C THR A 69 -15.35 6.77 21.72
N GLN A 70 -15.45 6.02 22.82
CA GLN A 70 -14.28 5.40 23.46
C GLN A 70 -13.66 4.35 22.55
N LEU A 71 -14.49 3.50 21.92
CA LEU A 71 -14.06 2.48 20.97
C LEU A 71 -13.22 3.07 19.84
N THR A 72 -13.73 4.15 19.21
CA THR A 72 -13.00 4.86 18.14
C THR A 72 -11.65 5.41 18.63
N ARG A 73 -11.60 5.98 19.84
CA ARG A 73 -10.35 6.51 20.42
C ARG A 73 -9.33 5.41 20.72
N ILE A 74 -9.79 4.27 21.22
CA ILE A 74 -8.97 3.08 21.48
C ILE A 74 -8.36 2.59 20.16
N LEU A 75 -9.19 2.43 19.12
CA LEU A 75 -8.76 1.94 17.81
C LEU A 75 -7.78 2.89 17.10
N ILE A 76 -7.94 4.21 17.25
CA ILE A 76 -7.00 5.18 16.71
C ILE A 76 -5.67 5.10 17.47
N ARG A 77 -5.70 5.04 18.80
CA ARG A 77 -4.50 5.00 19.64
C ARG A 77 -3.70 3.71 19.44
N SER A 78 -4.36 2.59 19.18
CA SER A 78 -3.68 1.32 18.87
C SER A 78 -2.93 1.35 17.54
N GLY A 79 -3.23 2.32 16.67
CA GLY A 79 -2.69 2.37 15.31
C GLY A 79 -3.31 1.36 14.34
N LEU A 80 -4.26 0.55 14.79
CA LEU A 80 -4.94 -0.46 13.94
C LEU A 80 -6.02 0.14 13.04
N ARG A 81 -6.52 1.35 13.34
CA ARG A 81 -7.50 2.05 12.49
C ARG A 81 -7.01 2.15 11.04
N VAL A 82 -7.85 1.72 10.09
CA VAL A 82 -7.70 1.89 8.64
C VAL A 82 -8.72 2.91 8.11
N PRO A 83 -8.37 4.21 8.03
CA PRO A 83 -9.26 5.27 7.60
C PRO A 83 -9.99 4.97 6.29
N LEU A 84 -11.21 5.50 6.13
CA LEU A 84 -12.02 5.26 4.92
C LEU A 84 -11.28 5.62 3.61
N LYS A 85 -10.40 6.63 3.64
CA LYS A 85 -9.59 7.05 2.49
C LYS A 85 -8.53 6.01 2.08
N GLU A 86 -8.15 5.12 3.00
CA GLU A 86 -7.18 4.04 2.84
C GLU A 86 -7.88 2.70 2.55
N ARG A 87 -9.21 2.67 2.37
CA ARG A 87 -9.94 1.42 2.08
C ARG A 87 -10.05 1.20 0.57
N PRO A 88 -9.71 0.01 0.05
CA PRO A 88 -9.78 -0.31 -1.38
C PRO A 88 -11.14 0.03 -2.02
N SER A 89 -12.25 -0.24 -1.32
CA SER A 89 -13.61 0.07 -1.79
C SER A 89 -13.87 1.56 -2.07
N LYS A 90 -13.12 2.47 -1.42
CA LYS A 90 -13.20 3.91 -1.64
C LYS A 90 -12.14 4.41 -2.62
N ILE A 91 -11.02 3.70 -2.74
CA ILE A 91 -9.91 4.02 -3.62
C ILE A 91 -10.20 3.58 -5.07
N ARG A 92 -10.69 2.36 -5.27
CA ARG A 92 -10.91 1.77 -6.60
C ARG A 92 -11.69 2.67 -7.55
N PRO A 93 -12.83 3.29 -7.17
CA PRO A 93 -13.56 4.18 -8.09
C PRO A 93 -12.79 5.46 -8.45
N ARG A 94 -11.93 5.95 -7.53
CA ARG A 94 -11.08 7.14 -7.79
C ARG A 94 -9.95 6.78 -8.75
N LEU A 95 -9.31 5.63 -8.55
CA LEU A 95 -8.26 5.12 -9.43
C LEU A 95 -8.81 4.84 -10.84
N LEU A 96 -9.97 4.21 -10.98
CA LEU A 96 -10.59 3.99 -12.30
C LEU A 96 -10.82 5.31 -13.06
N ARG A 97 -11.25 6.38 -12.37
CA ARG A 97 -11.39 7.70 -12.99
C ARG A 97 -10.04 8.31 -13.37
N ALA A 98 -9.02 8.15 -12.53
CA ALA A 98 -7.67 8.61 -12.82
C ALA A 98 -7.09 7.88 -14.05
N TRP A 99 -7.33 6.57 -14.16
CA TRP A 99 -6.93 5.80 -15.33
C TRP A 99 -7.65 6.26 -16.61
N GLU A 100 -8.97 6.43 -16.56
CA GLU A 100 -9.73 6.89 -17.74
C GLU A 100 -9.26 8.27 -18.22
N ALA A 101 -8.86 9.15 -17.30
CA ALA A 101 -8.27 10.45 -17.65
C ALA A 101 -6.86 10.31 -18.26
N LEU A 102 -6.07 9.34 -17.81
CA LEU A 102 -4.70 9.09 -18.28
C LEU A 102 -4.67 8.38 -19.65
N ALA A 103 -5.56 7.41 -19.85
CA ALA A 103 -5.64 6.58 -21.04
C ALA A 103 -7.09 6.42 -21.54
N PRO A 104 -7.70 7.47 -22.11
CA PRO A 104 -9.07 7.43 -22.60
C PRO A 104 -9.30 6.28 -23.58
N GLY A 105 -10.38 5.52 -23.37
CA GLY A 105 -10.70 4.36 -24.22
C GLY A 105 -9.92 3.07 -23.92
N ALA A 106 -9.05 3.08 -22.90
CA ALA A 106 -8.33 1.90 -22.40
C ALA A 106 -8.87 1.40 -21.05
N SER A 107 -10.15 1.63 -20.75
CA SER A 107 -10.78 1.31 -19.45
C SER A 107 -10.60 -0.15 -19.01
N ALA A 108 -10.62 -1.10 -19.96
CA ALA A 108 -10.39 -2.51 -19.70
C ALA A 108 -9.00 -2.80 -19.09
N VAL A 109 -7.96 -2.06 -19.53
CA VAL A 109 -6.60 -2.19 -18.98
C VAL A 109 -6.56 -1.69 -17.54
N GLY A 110 -7.20 -0.55 -17.26
CA GLY A 110 -7.28 -0.02 -15.90
C GLY A 110 -8.04 -0.93 -14.94
N ALA A 111 -9.11 -1.56 -15.42
CA ALA A 111 -9.87 -2.54 -14.64
C ALA A 111 -9.03 -3.80 -14.31
N ASP A 112 -8.33 -4.36 -15.31
CA ASP A 112 -7.41 -5.50 -15.16
C ASP A 112 -6.28 -5.17 -14.17
N LEU A 113 -5.64 -4.00 -14.30
CA LEU A 113 -4.61 -3.56 -13.38
C LEU A 113 -5.13 -3.52 -11.94
N LEU A 114 -6.30 -2.94 -11.69
CA LEU A 114 -6.84 -2.89 -10.34
C LEU A 114 -7.29 -4.27 -9.81
N GLU A 115 -7.67 -5.21 -10.68
CA GLU A 115 -7.88 -6.61 -10.26
C GLU A 115 -6.58 -7.26 -9.80
N ARG A 116 -5.46 -6.99 -10.49
CA ARG A 116 -4.12 -7.45 -10.08
C ARG A 116 -3.69 -6.84 -8.76
N TRP A 117 -3.81 -5.53 -8.61
CA TRP A 117 -3.51 -4.82 -7.36
C TRP A 117 -4.38 -5.30 -6.18
N GLU A 118 -5.55 -5.88 -6.43
CA GLU A 118 -6.49 -6.31 -5.38
C GLU A 118 -6.56 -7.84 -5.21
N GLN A 119 -5.54 -8.56 -5.68
CA GLN A 119 -5.43 -10.01 -5.45
C GLN A 119 -5.38 -10.34 -3.95
N PRO A 120 -6.02 -11.44 -3.50
CA PRO A 120 -6.20 -11.71 -2.07
C PRO A 120 -4.92 -11.90 -1.25
N HIS A 121 -3.80 -12.26 -1.86
CA HIS A 121 -2.52 -12.46 -1.16
C HIS A 121 -1.76 -11.16 -0.87
N ARG A 122 -2.20 -10.02 -1.43
CA ARG A 122 -1.55 -8.71 -1.29
C ARG A 122 -2.09 -7.95 -0.07
N ALA A 123 -1.30 -7.93 1.00
CA ALA A 123 -1.66 -7.24 2.23
C ALA A 123 -1.21 -5.76 2.26
N TYR A 124 -0.08 -5.45 1.63
CA TYR A 124 0.45 -4.08 1.50
C TYR A 124 0.53 -3.63 0.05
N HIS A 125 1.06 -4.45 -0.87
CA HIS A 125 1.27 -4.10 -2.28
C HIS A 125 -0.04 -4.17 -3.08
N ASN A 126 -1.00 -3.35 -2.67
CA ASN A 126 -2.36 -3.29 -3.22
C ASN A 126 -2.75 -1.89 -3.68
N SER A 127 -4.02 -1.68 -4.06
CA SER A 127 -4.50 -0.40 -4.60
C SER A 127 -4.32 0.80 -3.66
N VAL A 128 -4.11 0.57 -2.35
CA VAL A 128 -3.72 1.62 -1.39
C VAL A 128 -2.32 2.14 -1.69
N HIS A 129 -1.33 1.25 -1.88
CA HIS A 129 0.05 1.63 -2.24
C HIS A 129 0.08 2.44 -3.53
N LEU A 130 -0.60 1.98 -4.59
CA LEU A 130 -0.73 2.73 -5.83
C LEU A 130 -1.33 4.13 -5.61
N SER A 131 -2.38 4.24 -4.80
CA SER A 131 -2.98 5.54 -4.49
C SER A 131 -2.04 6.46 -3.69
N GLU A 132 -1.25 5.91 -2.78
CA GLU A 132 -0.26 6.65 -1.98
C GLU A 132 0.89 7.13 -2.86
N MET A 133 1.40 6.28 -3.75
CA MET A 133 2.44 6.62 -4.72
C MET A 133 2.00 7.75 -5.67
N LEU A 134 0.77 7.69 -6.22
CA LEU A 134 0.24 8.75 -7.09
C LEU A 134 0.12 10.10 -6.35
N ALA A 135 -0.23 10.07 -5.06
CA ALA A 135 -0.27 11.27 -4.22
C ALA A 135 1.14 11.82 -3.94
N ALA A 136 2.11 10.95 -3.68
CA ALA A 136 3.52 11.30 -3.48
C ALA A 136 4.12 11.94 -4.74
N LEU A 137 3.88 11.36 -5.93
CA LEU A 137 4.27 11.94 -7.21
C LEU A 137 3.66 13.34 -7.41
N THR A 138 2.37 13.50 -7.12
CA THR A 138 1.69 14.80 -7.22
C THR A 138 2.37 15.86 -6.32
N LEU A 139 2.78 15.46 -5.11
CA LEU A 139 3.49 16.36 -4.20
C LEU A 139 4.88 16.74 -4.71
N LEU A 140 5.66 15.77 -5.20
CA LEU A 140 7.04 15.98 -5.68
C LEU A 140 7.10 16.86 -6.94
N TYR A 141 6.14 16.70 -7.85
CA TYR A 141 6.08 17.48 -9.08
C TYR A 141 5.46 18.87 -8.90
N SER A 142 4.77 19.14 -7.80
CA SER A 142 4.05 20.41 -7.62
C SER A 142 4.98 21.63 -7.76
N PRO A 143 4.59 22.66 -8.54
CA PRO A 143 3.27 22.89 -9.15
C PRO A 143 3.11 22.33 -10.58
N GLN A 144 4.11 21.63 -11.11
CA GLN A 144 4.03 21.00 -12.43
C GLN A 144 3.14 19.75 -12.40
N PRO A 145 2.50 19.39 -13.53
CA PRO A 145 1.83 18.11 -13.65
C PRO A 145 2.85 16.96 -13.71
N VAL A 146 2.47 15.80 -13.17
CA VAL A 146 3.27 14.56 -13.31
C VAL A 146 3.28 14.13 -14.79
N PRO A 147 4.44 13.83 -15.40
CA PRO A 147 4.52 13.31 -16.75
C PRO A 147 3.73 12.01 -16.90
N ARG A 148 3.00 11.87 -18.02
CA ARG A 148 2.18 10.67 -18.27
C ARG A 148 2.99 9.38 -18.25
N THR A 149 4.24 9.39 -18.74
CA THR A 149 5.14 8.24 -18.72
C THR A 149 5.40 7.73 -17.30
N VAL A 150 5.58 8.66 -16.36
CA VAL A 150 5.79 8.37 -14.93
C VAL A 150 4.50 7.82 -14.32
N LEU A 151 3.34 8.39 -14.67
CA LEU A 151 2.05 7.86 -14.24
C LEU A 151 1.81 6.44 -14.76
N PHE A 152 2.08 6.17 -16.04
CA PHE A 152 1.97 4.82 -16.59
C PHE A 152 2.90 3.84 -15.88
N ALA A 153 4.15 4.21 -15.59
CA ALA A 153 5.04 3.36 -14.79
C ALA A 153 4.45 3.08 -13.40
N ALA A 154 3.87 4.09 -12.73
CA ALA A 154 3.33 3.95 -11.37
C ALA A 154 2.18 2.94 -11.33
N TRP A 155 1.30 2.96 -12.33
CA TRP A 155 0.19 2.00 -12.45
C TRP A 155 0.65 0.54 -12.61
N PHE A 156 1.85 0.32 -13.13
CA PHE A 156 2.35 -1.01 -13.47
C PHE A 156 3.43 -1.54 -12.54
N HIS A 157 4.11 -0.71 -11.73
CA HIS A 157 5.37 -1.13 -11.09
C HIS A 157 5.28 -2.42 -10.27
N ASP A 158 4.20 -2.62 -9.50
CA ASP A 158 3.90 -3.90 -8.81
C ASP A 158 2.62 -4.58 -9.34
N ALA A 159 2.25 -4.33 -10.60
CA ALA A 159 1.06 -4.97 -11.19
C ALA A 159 1.22 -6.50 -11.29
N VAL A 160 2.45 -7.01 -11.30
CA VAL A 160 2.79 -8.41 -10.99
C VAL A 160 3.50 -8.42 -9.63
N TYR A 161 3.08 -9.31 -8.73
CA TYR A 161 3.65 -9.40 -7.38
C TYR A 161 3.44 -10.80 -6.80
N GLU A 162 4.52 -11.56 -6.75
CA GLU A 162 4.60 -12.89 -6.13
C GLU A 162 5.63 -12.90 -4.97
N ALA A 163 6.03 -11.72 -4.51
CA ALA A 163 7.09 -11.49 -3.51
C ALA A 163 8.45 -12.08 -3.95
N GLN A 164 8.77 -11.93 -5.24
CA GLN A 164 10.02 -12.39 -5.87
C GLN A 164 10.79 -11.19 -6.46
N PRO A 165 11.64 -10.51 -5.66
CA PRO A 165 12.39 -9.34 -6.10
C PRO A 165 13.22 -9.60 -7.36
N GLY A 166 13.24 -8.63 -8.27
CA GLY A 166 13.80 -8.68 -9.61
C GLY A 166 12.89 -9.35 -10.65
N GLN A 167 12.19 -10.44 -10.30
CA GLN A 167 11.31 -11.14 -11.25
C GLN A 167 9.96 -10.43 -11.39
N ASP A 168 9.40 -9.95 -10.28
CA ASP A 168 8.13 -9.24 -10.25
C ASP A 168 8.21 -7.94 -11.07
N GLU A 169 9.29 -7.17 -10.91
CA GLU A 169 9.55 -5.91 -11.60
C GLU A 169 9.75 -6.14 -13.11
N ALA A 170 10.49 -7.18 -13.50
CA ALA A 170 10.66 -7.56 -14.89
C ALA A 170 9.33 -7.98 -15.54
N ALA A 171 8.50 -8.74 -14.82
CA ALA A 171 7.18 -9.15 -15.30
C ALA A 171 6.20 -7.98 -15.40
N SER A 172 6.22 -7.07 -14.43
CA SER A 172 5.48 -5.81 -14.44
C SER A 172 5.89 -4.92 -15.62
N ALA A 173 7.19 -4.80 -15.90
CA ALA A 173 7.70 -4.07 -17.05
C ALA A 173 7.29 -4.70 -18.39
N GLU A 174 7.23 -6.03 -18.47
CA GLU A 174 6.71 -6.70 -19.66
C GLU A 174 5.20 -6.48 -19.85
N LEU A 175 4.46 -6.39 -18.74
CA LEU A 175 3.05 -6.01 -18.78
C LEU A 175 2.85 -4.59 -19.30
N VAL A 176 3.74 -3.64 -18.95
CA VAL A 176 3.77 -2.28 -19.54
C VAL A 176 3.85 -2.38 -21.07
N ARG A 177 4.82 -3.13 -21.59
CA ARG A 177 5.02 -3.29 -23.04
C ARG A 177 3.79 -3.90 -23.70
N THR A 178 3.28 -4.99 -23.13
CA THR A 178 2.13 -5.73 -23.69
C THR A 178 0.86 -4.88 -23.73
N ASN A 179 0.55 -4.16 -22.64
CA ASN A 179 -0.72 -3.44 -22.51
C ASN A 179 -0.67 -2.03 -23.14
N LEU A 180 0.47 -1.36 -23.16
CA LEU A 180 0.58 0.01 -23.67
C LEU A 180 1.02 0.09 -25.13
N MET A 181 1.74 -0.90 -25.68
CA MET A 181 2.13 -0.89 -27.09
C MET A 181 0.93 -0.75 -28.06
N PRO A 182 -0.22 -1.42 -27.84
CA PRO A 182 -1.41 -1.20 -28.67
C PRO A 182 -1.91 0.25 -28.66
N LEU A 183 -1.75 0.98 -27.55
CA LEU A 183 -2.18 2.37 -27.42
C LEU A 183 -1.34 3.33 -28.26
N THR A 184 -0.13 2.93 -28.68
CA THR A 184 0.71 3.74 -29.58
C THR A 184 0.05 4.01 -30.94
N ARG A 185 -0.79 3.08 -31.40
CA ARG A 185 -1.56 3.23 -32.65
C ARG A 185 -2.65 4.28 -32.57
N THR A 186 -3.07 4.62 -31.35
CA THR A 186 -4.10 5.64 -31.08
C THR A 186 -3.52 7.02 -30.79
N GLY A 187 -2.18 7.13 -30.70
CA GLY A 187 -1.48 8.37 -30.40
C GLY A 187 -1.50 8.79 -28.91
N VAL A 188 -2.06 7.98 -28.02
CA VAL A 188 -2.05 8.23 -26.56
C VAL A 188 -0.61 8.23 -26.00
N LEU A 189 0.22 7.34 -26.53
CA LEU A 189 1.63 7.17 -26.18
C LEU A 189 2.49 6.97 -27.42
N THR A 190 3.76 7.31 -27.32
CA THR A 190 4.78 6.90 -28.29
C THR A 190 5.44 5.59 -27.86
N ALA A 191 6.05 4.85 -28.80
CA ALA A 191 6.83 3.66 -28.45
C ALA A 191 8.00 3.98 -27.51
N ALA A 192 8.60 5.18 -27.63
CA ALA A 192 9.65 5.64 -26.72
C ALA A 192 9.12 5.83 -25.29
N GLU A 193 7.92 6.38 -25.12
CA GLU A 193 7.28 6.50 -23.80
C GLU A 193 6.95 5.13 -23.19
N VAL A 194 6.52 4.15 -23.99
CA VAL A 194 6.30 2.77 -23.51
C VAL A 194 7.61 2.15 -23.01
N THR A 195 8.69 2.27 -23.78
CA THR A 195 10.02 1.79 -23.39
C THR A 195 10.51 2.46 -22.11
N ALA A 196 10.37 3.79 -22.03
CA ALA A 196 10.80 4.55 -20.86
C ALA A 196 10.01 4.20 -19.59
N ALA A 197 8.68 3.99 -19.70
CA ALA A 197 7.86 3.53 -18.58
C ALA A 197 8.27 2.13 -18.11
N ALA A 198 8.52 1.20 -19.04
CA ALA A 198 8.97 -0.15 -18.71
C ALA A 198 10.35 -0.14 -18.02
N GLN A 199 11.29 0.67 -18.50
CA GLN A 199 12.60 0.85 -17.85
C GLN A 199 12.46 1.41 -16.43
N LEU A 200 11.58 2.40 -16.24
CA LEU A 200 11.35 2.99 -14.92
C LEU A 200 10.80 1.96 -13.92
N VAL A 201 9.93 1.06 -14.38
CA VAL A 201 9.47 -0.09 -13.57
C VAL A 201 10.63 -1.03 -13.24
N GLU A 202 11.48 -1.40 -14.21
CA GLU A 202 12.63 -2.29 -13.95
C GLU A 202 13.60 -1.72 -12.89
N PHE A 203 13.79 -0.39 -12.83
CA PHE A 203 14.67 0.23 -11.86
C PHE A 203 14.20 0.12 -10.40
N THR A 204 12.90 -0.16 -10.18
CA THR A 204 12.35 -0.36 -8.82
C THR A 204 12.95 -1.56 -8.11
N ALA A 205 13.46 -2.56 -8.84
CA ALA A 205 14.08 -3.75 -8.24
C ALA A 205 15.30 -3.43 -7.34
N SER A 206 15.94 -2.29 -7.55
CA SER A 206 17.07 -1.84 -6.72
C SER A 206 16.87 -0.46 -6.08
N HIS A 207 15.78 0.23 -6.46
CA HIS A 207 15.55 1.66 -6.18
C HIS A 207 16.76 2.54 -6.50
N ARG A 208 17.45 2.24 -7.62
CA ARG A 208 18.61 3.02 -8.11
C ARG A 208 18.43 3.37 -9.57
N VAL A 209 18.67 4.63 -9.88
CA VAL A 209 18.62 5.16 -11.25
C VAL A 209 20.01 5.05 -11.89
N PRO A 210 20.17 4.36 -13.03
CA PRO A 210 21.46 4.23 -13.71
C PRO A 210 21.95 5.56 -14.30
N GLU A 211 23.26 5.71 -14.49
CA GLU A 211 23.86 6.92 -15.06
C GLU A 211 23.47 7.11 -16.53
N GLU A 212 23.36 6.01 -17.27
CA GLU A 212 22.97 5.92 -18.68
C GLU A 212 21.45 6.07 -18.93
N LEU A 213 20.68 6.56 -17.95
CA LEU A 213 19.23 6.75 -18.02
C LEU A 213 18.75 7.33 -19.36
N ALA A 214 19.41 8.38 -19.86
CA ALA A 214 19.04 9.05 -21.09
C ALA A 214 19.10 8.11 -22.31
N GLY A 215 20.10 7.22 -22.35
CA GLY A 215 20.22 6.20 -23.41
C GLY A 215 19.14 5.12 -23.29
N LEU A 216 18.89 4.64 -22.07
CA LEU A 216 17.90 3.59 -21.79
C LEU A 216 16.46 4.04 -22.08
N THR A 217 16.17 5.32 -21.86
CA THR A 217 14.82 5.89 -22.01
C THR A 217 14.64 6.72 -23.28
N GLY A 218 15.66 6.77 -24.15
CA GLY A 218 15.63 7.59 -25.37
C GLY A 218 15.43 9.09 -25.09
N GLY A 219 15.84 9.57 -23.91
CA GLY A 219 15.67 10.96 -23.47
C GLY A 219 14.24 11.33 -23.07
N VAL A 220 13.30 10.37 -22.98
CA VAL A 220 11.92 10.63 -22.57
C VAL A 220 11.82 11.02 -21.10
N LEU A 221 12.65 10.42 -20.24
CA LEU A 221 12.70 10.69 -18.81
C LEU A 221 13.97 11.47 -18.46
N THR A 222 13.81 12.49 -17.63
CA THR A 222 14.94 13.18 -16.99
C THR A 222 15.37 12.41 -15.74
N ARG A 223 16.58 12.73 -15.23
CA ARG A 223 17.04 12.18 -13.94
C ARG A 223 16.09 12.54 -12.79
N ALA A 224 15.55 13.75 -12.78
CA ALA A 224 14.59 14.18 -11.78
C ALA A 224 13.31 13.34 -11.82
N ASP A 225 12.82 12.97 -13.00
CA ASP A 225 11.63 12.13 -13.13
C ASP A 225 11.84 10.74 -12.52
N ALA A 226 13.00 10.14 -12.80
CA ALA A 226 13.36 8.84 -12.27
C ALA A 226 13.59 8.89 -10.74
N ASP A 227 14.27 9.92 -10.24
CA ASP A 227 14.50 10.10 -8.80
C ASP A 227 13.17 10.33 -8.05
N PHE A 228 12.25 11.15 -8.59
CA PHE A 228 10.92 11.34 -8.00
C PHE A 228 10.08 10.07 -7.98
N PHE A 229 10.22 9.21 -8.99
CA PHE A 229 9.54 7.93 -9.00
C PHE A 229 10.02 7.00 -7.90
N MET A 230 11.35 6.85 -7.76
CA MET A 230 11.93 6.04 -6.69
C MET A 230 11.57 6.60 -5.30
N ASP A 231 11.60 7.92 -5.15
CA ASP A 231 11.23 8.58 -3.90
C ASP A 231 9.76 8.36 -3.55
N ALA A 232 8.86 8.42 -4.54
CA ALA A 232 7.44 8.21 -4.34
C ALA A 232 7.11 6.77 -3.94
N ASP A 233 7.79 5.77 -4.53
CA ASP A 233 7.64 4.36 -4.16
C ASP A 233 8.12 4.10 -2.71
N LEU A 234 9.21 4.75 -2.30
CA LEU A 234 9.77 4.65 -0.96
C LEU A 234 9.07 5.53 0.09
N ALA A 235 8.11 6.38 -0.28
CA ALA A 235 7.50 7.38 0.59
C ALA A 235 6.81 6.76 1.83
N ILE A 236 6.36 5.51 1.73
CA ILE A 236 5.79 4.76 2.87
C ILE A 236 6.75 4.68 4.06
N LEU A 237 8.07 4.69 3.82
CA LEU A 237 9.07 4.61 4.89
C LEU A 237 8.97 5.81 5.84
N ALA A 238 8.53 6.96 5.33
CA ALA A 238 8.35 8.20 6.09
C ALA A 238 6.92 8.41 6.60
N ALA A 239 6.04 7.42 6.48
CA ALA A 239 4.67 7.53 6.94
C ALA A 239 4.57 7.74 8.47
N GLU A 240 3.43 8.28 8.92
CA GLU A 240 3.12 8.33 10.35
C GLU A 240 3.20 6.95 10.99
N THR A 241 3.63 6.88 12.25
CA THR A 241 3.97 5.64 12.97
C THR A 241 2.89 4.56 12.86
N ALA A 242 1.60 4.93 12.97
CA ALA A 242 0.50 3.97 12.83
C ALA A 242 0.42 3.37 11.41
N ARG A 243 0.56 4.19 10.36
CA ARG A 243 0.52 3.72 8.96
C ARG A 243 1.77 2.89 8.64
N TYR A 244 2.93 3.28 9.15
CA TYR A 244 4.18 2.53 9.01
C TYR A 244 4.09 1.16 9.70
N GLY A 245 3.51 1.08 10.90
CA GLY A 245 3.24 -0.19 11.58
C GLY A 245 2.33 -1.13 10.77
N ARG A 246 1.27 -0.59 10.13
CA ARG A 246 0.42 -1.36 9.22
C ARG A 246 1.18 -1.82 7.96
N TYR A 247 2.09 -1.00 7.44
CA TYR A 247 2.96 -1.39 6.33
C TYR A 247 3.84 -2.60 6.70
N ILE A 248 4.52 -2.56 7.84
CA ILE A 248 5.36 -3.69 8.29
C ILE A 248 4.53 -4.96 8.49
N ALA A 249 3.35 -4.84 9.10
CA ALA A 249 2.44 -5.97 9.28
C ALA A 249 1.95 -6.56 7.94
N GLY A 250 1.68 -5.70 6.95
CA GLY A 250 1.31 -6.12 5.60
C GLY A 250 2.44 -6.86 4.90
N VAL A 251 3.66 -6.30 4.90
CA VAL A 251 4.85 -6.96 4.36
C VAL A 251 5.11 -8.30 5.07
N ARG A 252 4.99 -8.35 6.40
CA ARG A 252 5.13 -9.61 7.15
C ARG A 252 4.10 -10.67 6.76
N THR A 253 2.91 -10.26 6.34
CA THR A 253 1.87 -11.16 5.83
C THR A 253 2.22 -11.69 4.45
N GLU A 254 2.69 -10.84 3.53
CA GLU A 254 3.08 -11.25 2.17
C GLU A 254 4.29 -12.21 2.17
N TYR A 255 5.20 -12.02 3.12
CA TYR A 255 6.36 -12.89 3.32
C TYR A 255 6.12 -14.03 4.34
N SER A 256 4.86 -14.43 4.57
CA SER A 256 4.52 -15.46 5.57
C SER A 256 5.14 -16.83 5.30
N HIS A 257 5.51 -17.10 4.05
CA HIS A 257 6.18 -18.33 3.62
C HIS A 257 7.61 -18.45 4.18
N TYR A 258 8.24 -17.35 4.59
CA TYR A 258 9.48 -17.39 5.36
C TYR A 258 9.20 -17.48 6.86
N GLY A 259 9.93 -18.37 7.53
CA GLY A 259 9.91 -18.44 9.00
C GLY A 259 10.33 -17.12 9.66
N PRO A 260 9.93 -16.87 10.93
CA PRO A 260 10.19 -15.59 11.61
C PRO A 260 11.66 -15.15 11.59
N GLN A 261 12.60 -16.07 11.84
CA GLN A 261 14.03 -15.78 11.85
C GLN A 261 14.57 -15.39 10.47
N ALA A 262 14.18 -16.13 9.43
CA ALA A 262 14.64 -15.87 8.05
C ALA A 262 14.14 -14.49 7.56
N PHE A 263 12.88 -14.17 7.85
CA PHE A 263 12.35 -12.85 7.54
C PHE A 263 13.02 -11.74 8.34
N ALA A 264 13.20 -11.90 9.65
CA ALA A 264 13.86 -10.89 10.48
C ALA A 264 15.29 -10.61 9.98
N GLN A 265 16.02 -11.65 9.57
CA GLN A 265 17.35 -11.52 8.97
C GLN A 265 17.31 -10.75 7.64
N GLY A 266 16.43 -11.14 6.71
CA GLY A 266 16.29 -10.46 5.42
C GLY A 266 15.84 -9.01 5.56
N ARG A 267 14.84 -8.77 6.40
CA ARG A 267 14.30 -7.43 6.67
C ARG A 267 15.32 -6.53 7.36
N SER A 268 16.05 -7.04 8.35
CA SER A 268 17.16 -6.30 8.97
C SER A 268 18.26 -5.97 7.96
N GLY A 269 18.52 -6.85 6.99
CA GLY A 269 19.44 -6.59 5.88
C GLY A 269 19.01 -5.39 5.04
N PHE A 270 17.76 -5.40 4.58
CA PHE A 270 17.14 -4.27 3.86
C PHE A 270 17.23 -2.96 4.65
N LEU A 271 16.83 -2.96 5.93
CA LEU A 271 16.84 -1.77 6.77
C LEU A 271 18.26 -1.20 6.94
N ARG A 272 19.26 -2.06 7.21
CA ARG A 272 20.66 -1.63 7.34
C ARG A 272 21.22 -1.07 6.04
N GLU A 273 20.88 -1.67 4.91
CA GLU A 273 21.30 -1.15 3.60
C GLU A 273 20.78 0.27 3.39
N PHE A 274 19.48 0.49 3.59
CA PHE A 274 18.86 1.80 3.37
C PHE A 274 19.34 2.85 4.40
N LEU A 275 19.48 2.48 5.67
CA LEU A 275 20.02 3.37 6.70
C LEU A 275 21.48 3.77 6.42
N GLY A 276 22.24 2.90 5.75
CA GLY A 276 23.63 3.15 5.33
C GLY A 276 23.78 4.05 4.10
N ARG A 277 22.70 4.38 3.38
CA ARG A 277 22.75 5.33 2.25
C ARG A 277 22.92 6.76 2.76
N ASP A 278 23.68 7.59 2.04
CA ASP A 278 23.78 9.03 2.31
C ASP A 278 22.41 9.70 2.23
N ARG A 279 21.60 9.27 1.26
CA ARG A 279 20.20 9.67 1.08
C ARG A 279 19.34 8.45 0.82
N ILE A 280 18.24 8.33 1.56
CA ILE A 280 17.21 7.31 1.27
C ILE A 280 16.39 7.76 0.07
N PHE A 281 16.04 9.05 0.04
CA PHE A 281 15.33 9.69 -1.05
C PHE A 281 16.32 10.48 -1.91
N ALA A 282 16.45 10.10 -3.18
CA ALA A 282 17.47 10.60 -4.09
C ALA A 282 17.29 12.10 -4.39
N SER A 283 16.04 12.53 -4.60
CA SER A 283 15.75 13.91 -4.95
C SER A 283 15.89 14.86 -3.75
N ALA A 284 16.21 16.13 -4.00
CA ALA A 284 16.27 17.12 -2.94
C ALA A 284 14.92 17.33 -2.23
N ALA A 285 13.81 17.25 -2.99
CA ALA A 285 12.46 17.40 -2.47
C ALA A 285 12.07 16.22 -1.56
N GLY A 286 12.23 14.98 -2.05
CA GLY A 286 11.98 13.77 -1.28
C GLY A 286 12.85 13.71 -0.02
N HIS A 287 14.14 14.04 -0.16
CA HIS A 287 15.06 14.10 0.98
C HIS A 287 14.58 15.09 2.05
N SER A 288 14.18 16.30 1.66
CA SER A 288 13.70 17.31 2.61
C SER A 288 12.37 16.92 3.26
N LEU A 289 11.49 16.20 2.55
CA LEU A 289 10.16 15.85 3.04
C LEU A 289 10.19 14.63 3.97
N TRP A 290 11.03 13.64 3.66
CA TRP A 290 10.80 12.27 4.13
C TRP A 290 12.01 11.60 4.79
N ASP A 291 13.25 12.02 4.51
CA ASP A 291 14.45 11.26 4.92
C ASP A 291 14.56 11.10 6.44
N ALA A 292 14.35 12.19 7.20
CA ALA A 292 14.42 12.16 8.66
C ALA A 292 13.37 11.23 9.29
N ALA A 293 12.12 11.30 8.81
CA ALA A 293 11.03 10.45 9.30
C ALA A 293 11.27 8.98 8.93
N ALA A 294 11.72 8.71 7.69
CA ALA A 294 12.06 7.35 7.25
C ALA A 294 13.18 6.73 8.08
N ARG A 295 14.23 7.50 8.41
CA ARG A 295 15.31 7.01 9.28
C ARG A 295 14.83 6.68 10.67
N ALA A 296 13.99 7.53 11.26
CA ALA A 296 13.44 7.28 12.60
C ALA A 296 12.59 5.99 12.62
N ASN A 297 11.70 5.84 11.63
CA ASN A 297 10.87 4.65 11.47
C ASN A 297 11.69 3.38 11.26
N MET A 298 12.64 3.38 10.31
CA MET A 298 13.47 2.21 10.01
C MET A 298 14.42 1.84 11.15
N ALA A 299 14.96 2.81 11.89
CA ALA A 299 15.78 2.54 13.06
C ALA A 299 14.96 1.87 14.16
N ALA A 300 13.76 2.40 14.45
CA ALA A 300 12.85 1.79 15.42
C ALA A 300 12.39 0.38 14.99
N GLU A 301 12.14 0.16 13.69
CA GLU A 301 11.84 -1.18 13.16
C GLU A 301 13.03 -2.13 13.37
N LEU A 302 14.25 -1.67 13.06
CA LEU A 302 15.46 -2.49 13.17
C LEU A 302 15.73 -2.95 14.61
N GLU A 303 15.50 -2.08 15.60
CA GLU A 303 15.59 -2.41 17.03
C GLU A 303 14.59 -3.49 17.46
N SER A 304 13.48 -3.67 16.74
CA SER A 304 12.52 -4.73 17.05
C SER A 304 12.97 -6.14 16.63
N TYR A 305 14.05 -6.24 15.84
CA TYR A 305 14.63 -7.51 15.38
C TYR A 305 15.90 -7.91 16.13
N THR A 306 16.40 -7.06 17.02
CA THR A 306 17.57 -7.33 17.89
C THR A 306 17.15 -7.94 19.20
#